data_AF-A0A7V9V5A0-F1
#
_entry.id   AF-A0A7V9V5A0-F1
#
_cell.length_a   1.000
_cell.length_b   1.000
_cell.length_c   1.000
_cell.angle_alpha   90.00
_cell.angle_beta   90.00
_cell.angle_gamma   90.00
#
_symmetry.space_group_name_H-M   'P 1'
#
loop_
_entity.id
_entity.type
_entity.pdbx_description
1 polymer ?
#
loop_
_entity_poly.entity_id
_entity_poly.type
_entity_poly.pdbx_seq_one_letter_code
_entity_poly.pdbx_strand_id
1 'polypeptide(L)'
;MERMMEELKTKPSGMLIYKPAGTTFNFGKCLAVEFLTDFAIALIAVLQLAQTRIATFAGRVGFVVLIGVLAAIAANVPHWNWYSFSGTYAVANIFMEIAAFFFAGLAIAAVYKLAATDR
;
A
#
# COMPACT_ATOMS: atom_id res chain seq x y z
N MET A 1 -8.06 28.91 18.09
CA MET A 1 -6.91 28.14 17.58
C MET A 1 -5.73 28.18 18.54
N GLU A 2 -5.29 29.34 19.04
CA GLU A 2 -4.15 29.45 19.96
C GLU A 2 -4.30 28.62 21.25
N ARG A 3 -5.41 28.75 21.98
CA ARG A 3 -5.70 27.96 23.19
C ARG A 3 -5.67 26.44 22.95
N MET A 4 -6.21 25.99 21.82
CA MET A 4 -6.18 24.58 21.43
C MET A 4 -4.74 24.10 21.19
N MET A 5 -3.90 24.92 20.57
CA MET A 5 -2.48 24.60 20.33
C MET A 5 -1.65 24.61 21.62
N GLU A 6 -1.99 25.46 22.60
CA GLU A 6 -1.38 25.43 23.94
C GLU A 6 -1.76 24.17 24.73
N GLU A 7 -3.01 23.73 24.62
CA GLU A 7 -3.45 22.49 25.25
C GLU A 7 -2.78 21.26 24.64
N LEU A 8 -2.61 21.20 23.32
CA LEU A 8 -1.90 20.10 22.64
C LEU A 8 -0.42 19.97 23.04
N LYS A 9 0.21 21.05 23.50
CA LYS A 9 1.60 21.04 23.99
C LYS A 9 1.74 20.44 25.40
N THR A 10 0.68 20.52 26.19
CA THR A 10 0.72 20.23 27.63
C THR A 10 -0.10 19.00 28.00
N LYS A 11 -1.02 18.57 27.13
CA LYS A 11 -1.89 17.41 27.33
C LYS A 11 -1.59 16.32 26.29
N PRO A 12 -1.52 15.04 26.70
CA PRO A 12 -1.37 13.94 25.74
C PRO A 12 -2.60 13.87 24.83
N SER A 13 -2.37 13.63 23.54
CA SER A 13 -3.41 13.42 22.53
C SER A 13 -3.01 12.27 21.61
N GLY A 14 -3.99 11.54 21.08
CA GLY A 14 -3.75 10.40 20.19
C GLY A 14 -5.05 9.69 19.81
N MET A 15 -4.96 8.76 18.85
CA MET A 15 -6.08 7.95 18.40
C MET A 15 -6.20 6.69 19.27
N LEU A 16 -7.38 6.45 19.87
CA LEU A 16 -7.67 5.23 20.62
C LEU A 16 -8.40 4.22 19.73
N ILE A 17 -7.75 3.10 19.43
CA ILE A 17 -8.42 1.95 18.81
C ILE A 17 -8.91 1.03 19.94
N TYR A 18 -10.20 1.15 20.26
CA TYR A 18 -10.84 0.31 21.26
C TYR A 18 -11.47 -0.94 20.62
N LYS A 19 -11.13 -2.11 21.16
CA LYS A 19 -11.81 -3.37 20.85
C LYS A 19 -12.45 -3.91 22.13
N PRO A 20 -13.78 -4.10 22.17
CA PRO A 20 -14.45 -4.57 23.37
C PRO A 20 -14.03 -5.99 23.74
N ALA A 21 -14.16 -6.34 25.03
CA ALA A 21 -13.91 -7.69 25.53
C ALA A 21 -14.77 -8.73 24.78
N GLY A 22 -14.17 -9.87 24.43
CA GLY A 22 -14.81 -10.90 23.60
C GLY A 22 -14.65 -10.69 22.09
N THR A 23 -13.97 -9.63 21.64
CA THR A 23 -13.59 -9.48 20.22
C THR A 23 -12.64 -10.61 19.82
N THR A 24 -13.08 -11.50 18.92
CA THR A 24 -12.25 -12.58 18.38
C THR A 24 -11.50 -12.12 17.13
N PHE A 25 -10.22 -12.48 17.04
CA PHE A 25 -9.41 -12.24 15.85
C PHE A 25 -9.51 -13.46 14.91
N ASN A 26 -10.10 -13.27 13.74
CA ASN A 26 -10.16 -14.29 12.71
C ASN A 26 -9.05 -14.07 11.68
N PHE A 27 -7.91 -14.70 11.93
CA PHE A 27 -6.73 -14.58 11.07
C PHE A 27 -7.01 -14.99 9.62
N GLY A 28 -7.71 -16.11 9.41
CA GLY A 28 -8.02 -16.61 8.06
C GLY A 28 -8.88 -15.62 7.27
N LYS A 29 -9.85 -14.98 7.91
CA LYS A 29 -10.67 -13.93 7.28
C LYS A 29 -9.82 -12.71 6.92
N CYS A 30 -8.99 -12.22 7.84
CA CYS A 30 -8.10 -11.08 7.58
C CYS A 30 -7.15 -11.36 6.42
N LEU A 31 -6.54 -12.55 6.39
CA LEU A 31 -5.63 -12.95 5.32
C LEU A 31 -6.32 -13.04 3.96
N ALA A 32 -7.53 -13.60 3.92
CA ALA A 32 -8.32 -13.68 2.68
C ALA A 32 -8.70 -12.29 2.15
N VAL A 33 -9.10 -11.37 3.04
CA VAL A 33 -9.42 -9.99 2.66
C VAL A 33 -8.19 -9.28 2.12
N GLU A 34 -7.04 -9.42 2.78
CA GLU A 34 -5.79 -8.81 2.32
C GLU A 34 -5.40 -9.33 0.93
N PHE A 35 -5.37 -10.65 0.77
CA PHE A 35 -5.05 -11.29 -0.51
C PHE A 35 -5.97 -10.83 -1.65
N LEU A 36 -7.28 -10.81 -1.43
CA LEU A 36 -8.23 -10.39 -2.47
C LEU A 36 -8.08 -8.91 -2.83
N THR A 37 -7.77 -8.08 -1.84
CA THR A 37 -7.55 -6.64 -2.04
C THR A 37 -6.27 -6.40 -2.83
N ASP A 38 -5.17 -7.01 -2.42
CA ASP A 38 -3.87 -6.91 -3.11
C ASP A 38 -3.95 -7.47 -4.53
N PHE A 39 -4.66 -8.58 -4.71
CA PHE A 39 -4.88 -9.18 -6.02
C PHE A 39 -5.69 -8.24 -6.93
N ALA A 40 -6.75 -7.62 -6.42
CA ALA A 40 -7.53 -6.64 -7.17
C ALA A 40 -6.69 -5.40 -7.56
N ILE A 41 -5.85 -4.90 -6.65
CA ILE A 41 -4.93 -3.79 -6.91
C ILE A 41 -3.91 -4.18 -7.99
N ALA A 42 -3.34 -5.39 -7.92
CA ALA A 42 -2.41 -5.89 -8.93
C ALA A 42 -3.08 -6.01 -10.31
N LEU A 43 -4.33 -6.46 -10.39
CA LEU A 43 -5.10 -6.48 -11.65
C LEU A 43 -5.28 -5.07 -12.22
N ILE A 44 -5.61 -4.08 -11.39
CA ILE A 44 -5.71 -2.68 -11.82
C ILE A 44 -4.35 -2.19 -12.36
N ALA A 45 -3.24 -2.50 -11.67
CA ALA A 45 -1.91 -2.14 -12.13
C ALA A 45 -1.57 -2.78 -13.50
N VAL A 46 -1.97 -4.03 -13.74
CA VAL A 46 -1.85 -4.69 -15.05
C VAL A 46 -2.66 -3.96 -16.12
N LEU A 47 -3.91 -3.60 -15.83
CA LEU A 47 -4.77 -2.88 -16.76
C LEU A 47 -4.21 -1.49 -17.11
N GLN A 48 -3.59 -0.81 -16.15
CA GLN A 48 -2.89 0.46 -16.38
C GLN A 48 -1.64 0.24 -17.23
N LEU A 49 -0.82 -0.76 -16.90
CA LEU A 49 0.37 -1.11 -17.68
C LEU A 49 -0.01 -1.44 -19.13
N ALA A 50 -1.14 -2.12 -19.34
CA ALA A 50 -1.62 -2.49 -20.66
C ALA A 50 -2.02 -1.31 -21.55
N GLN A 51 -2.31 -0.16 -20.94
CA GLN A 51 -2.58 1.09 -21.65
C GLN A 51 -1.30 1.86 -22.00
N THR A 52 -0.12 1.34 -21.62
CA THR A 52 1.19 1.94 -21.92
C THR A 52 1.89 1.22 -23.08
N ARG A 53 2.90 1.86 -23.67
CA ARG A 53 3.78 1.25 -24.69
C ARG A 53 5.06 0.64 -24.09
N ILE A 54 5.05 0.29 -22.80
CA ILE A 54 6.23 -0.18 -22.09
C ILE A 54 6.54 -1.65 -22.47
N ALA A 55 7.55 -1.82 -23.32
CA ALA A 55 7.90 -3.12 -23.90
C ALA A 55 8.98 -3.88 -23.12
N THR A 56 9.84 -3.19 -22.37
CA THR A 56 10.97 -3.79 -21.66
C THR A 56 10.52 -4.40 -20.33
N PHE A 57 11.13 -5.51 -19.93
CA PHE A 57 10.84 -6.16 -18.64
C PHE A 57 11.07 -5.17 -17.47
N ALA A 58 12.24 -4.53 -17.44
CA ALA A 58 12.57 -3.54 -16.42
C ALA A 58 11.61 -2.34 -16.41
N GLY A 59 11.15 -1.89 -17.58
CA GLY A 59 10.17 -0.81 -17.66
C GLY A 59 8.82 -1.20 -17.04
N ARG A 60 8.37 -2.45 -17.26
CA ARG A 60 7.12 -2.95 -16.67
C ARG A 60 7.21 -3.07 -15.16
N VAL A 61 8.32 -3.61 -14.65
CA VAL A 61 8.59 -3.67 -13.21
C VAL A 61 8.63 -2.27 -12.62
N GLY A 62 9.38 -1.36 -13.23
CA GLY A 62 9.51 0.03 -12.78
C GLY A 62 8.16 0.77 -12.75
N PHE A 63 7.31 0.54 -13.75
CA PHE A 63 5.95 1.11 -13.78
C PHE A 63 5.11 0.63 -12.59
N VAL A 64 5.09 -0.68 -12.32
CA VAL A 64 4.33 -1.24 -11.18
C VAL A 64 4.90 -0.78 -9.84
N VAL A 65 6.23 -0.67 -9.72
CA VAL A 65 6.87 -0.11 -8.51
C VAL A 65 6.46 1.34 -8.27
N LEU A 66 6.37 2.18 -9.32
CA LEU A 66 5.93 3.56 -9.17
C LEU A 66 4.47 3.67 -8.72
N ILE A 67 3.60 2.76 -9.17
CA ILE A 67 2.23 2.64 -8.62
C ILE A 67 2.30 2.34 -7.12
N GLY A 68 3.15 1.41 -6.71
CA GLY A 68 3.37 1.09 -5.30
C GLY A 68 3.90 2.27 -4.48
N VAL A 69 4.83 3.05 -5.03
CA VAL A 69 5.33 4.28 -4.37
C VAL A 69 4.18 5.29 -4.18
N LEU A 70 3.36 5.50 -5.20
CA LEU A 70 2.20 6.39 -5.12
C LEU A 70 1.22 5.92 -4.04
N ALA A 71 0.88 4.63 -4.02
CA ALA A 71 0.00 4.03 -3.02
C ALA A 71 0.58 4.16 -1.59
N ALA A 72 1.86 3.82 -1.43
CA ALA A 72 2.56 3.87 -0.15
C ALA A 72 2.60 5.27 0.45
N ILE A 73 2.87 6.29 -0.38
CA ILE A 73 2.85 7.69 0.07
C ILE A 73 1.43 8.10 0.45
N ALA A 74 0.45 7.81 -0.42
CA ALA A 74 -0.95 8.20 -0.22
C ALA A 74 -1.55 7.57 1.05
N ALA A 75 -1.18 6.34 1.39
CA ALA A 75 -1.66 5.66 2.58
C ALA A 75 -0.92 6.09 3.86
N ASN A 76 0.43 6.13 3.82
CA ASN A 76 1.21 6.15 5.06
C ASN A 76 1.66 7.56 5.50
N VAL A 77 1.79 8.52 4.58
CA VAL A 77 2.11 9.91 4.97
C VAL A 77 0.98 10.52 5.80
N PRO A 78 -0.30 10.36 5.46
CA PRO A 78 -1.40 10.79 6.33
C PRO A 78 -1.41 10.06 7.68
N HIS A 79 -1.10 8.76 7.73
CA HIS A 79 -1.00 8.01 8.99
C HIS A 79 0.01 8.64 9.95
N TRP A 80 1.19 9.00 9.44
CA TRP A 80 2.23 9.66 10.23
C TRP A 80 1.86 11.11 10.59
N ASN A 81 1.44 11.92 9.61
CA ASN A 81 1.31 13.36 9.80
C ASN A 81 -0.01 13.77 10.47
N TRP A 82 -1.11 13.05 10.20
CA TRP A 82 -2.46 13.41 10.65
C TRP A 82 -3.01 12.48 11.70
N TYR A 83 -2.72 11.18 11.61
CA TYR A 83 -3.33 10.17 12.49
C TYR A 83 -2.43 9.72 13.65
N SER A 84 -1.31 10.42 13.87
CA SER A 84 -0.39 10.24 15.00
C SER A 84 0.28 8.86 15.07
N PHE A 85 0.36 8.13 13.95
CA PHE A 85 1.17 6.91 13.89
C PHE A 85 2.65 7.28 13.99
N SER A 86 3.46 6.38 14.54
CA SER A 86 4.89 6.64 14.70
C SER A 86 5.61 6.75 13.34
N GLY A 87 6.67 7.55 13.28
CA GLY A 87 7.50 7.64 12.07
C GLY A 87 8.09 6.29 11.66
N THR A 88 8.47 5.46 12.63
CA THR A 88 8.95 4.08 12.39
C THR A 88 7.88 3.21 11.75
N TYR A 89 6.62 3.31 12.20
CA TYR A 89 5.50 2.59 11.59
C TYR A 89 5.34 3.01 10.12
N ALA A 90 5.34 4.31 9.83
CA ALA A 90 5.15 4.79 8.47
C ALA A 90 6.27 4.35 7.54
N VAL A 91 7.54 4.48 7.96
CA VAL A 91 8.69 4.02 7.17
C VAL A 91 8.62 2.51 6.90
N ALA A 92 8.29 1.71 7.90
CA ALA A 92 8.19 0.26 7.75
C ALA A 92 7.09 -0.14 6.75
N ASN A 93 5.90 0.48 6.85
CA ASN A 93 4.80 0.19 5.93
C ASN A 93 5.08 0.67 4.51
N ILE A 94 5.67 1.87 4.34
CA ILE A 94 6.09 2.36 3.02
C ILE A 94 7.06 1.38 2.35
N PHE A 95 8.06 0.92 3.10
CA PHE A 95 9.02 -0.05 2.59
C PHE A 95 8.35 -1.38 2.22
N MET A 96 7.49 -1.90 3.09
CA MET A 96 6.77 -3.16 2.87
C MET A 96 5.88 -3.08 1.63
N GLU A 97 5.15 -1.98 1.46
CA GLU A 97 4.25 -1.77 0.33
C GLU A 97 5.05 -1.64 -0.99
N ILE A 98 6.12 -0.85 -1.01
CA ILE A 98 7.01 -0.79 -2.19
C ILE A 98 7.60 -2.16 -2.52
N ALA A 99 8.01 -2.94 -1.52
CA ALA A 99 8.51 -4.29 -1.72
C ALA A 99 7.43 -5.23 -2.29
N ALA A 100 6.20 -5.17 -1.79
CA ALA A 100 5.08 -5.93 -2.32
C ALA A 100 4.83 -5.63 -3.81
N PHE A 101 4.80 -4.34 -4.17
CA PHE A 101 4.65 -3.92 -5.57
C PHE A 101 5.86 -4.27 -6.44
N PHE A 102 7.07 -4.31 -5.88
CA PHE A 102 8.25 -4.81 -6.59
C PHE A 102 8.08 -6.29 -6.97
N PHE A 103 7.69 -7.14 -6.02
CA PHE A 103 7.44 -8.57 -6.30
C PHE A 103 6.24 -8.78 -7.24
N ALA A 104 5.16 -8.02 -7.06
CA ALA A 104 4.03 -8.03 -7.99
C ALA A 104 4.47 -7.60 -9.39
N GLY A 105 5.32 -6.57 -9.51
CA GLY A 105 5.89 -6.09 -10.77
C GLY A 105 6.74 -7.16 -11.47
N LEU A 106 7.55 -7.91 -10.72
CA LEU A 106 8.30 -9.05 -11.27
C LEU A 106 7.36 -10.13 -11.81
N ALA A 107 6.33 -10.51 -11.06
CA ALA A 107 5.34 -11.51 -11.48
C ALA A 107 4.57 -11.05 -12.72
N ILE A 108 4.06 -9.81 -12.71
CA ILE A 108 3.35 -9.20 -13.82
C ILE A 108 4.25 -9.15 -15.06
N ALA A 109 5.46 -8.63 -14.94
CA ALA A 109 6.37 -8.49 -16.08
C ALA A 109 6.75 -9.85 -16.71
N ALA A 110 6.84 -10.90 -15.90
CA ALA A 110 7.09 -12.26 -16.35
C ALA A 110 5.89 -12.85 -17.11
N VAL A 111 4.67 -12.69 -16.60
CA VAL A 111 3.45 -13.23 -17.22
C VAL A 111 3.01 -12.42 -18.44
N TYR A 112 3.17 -11.10 -18.42
CA TYR A 112 2.66 -10.17 -19.44
C TYR A 112 3.24 -10.40 -20.85
N LYS A 113 4.35 -11.14 -20.97
CA LYS A 113 4.94 -11.52 -22.28
C LYS A 113 4.49 -12.89 -22.80
N LEU A 114 3.86 -13.72 -21.97
CA LEU A 114 3.39 -15.05 -22.37
C LEU A 114 2.08 -15.01 -23.18
N ALA A 115 1.36 -13.88 -23.16
CA ALA A 115 0.10 -13.69 -23.90
C ALA A 115 0.26 -12.93 -25.23
N ALA A 116 1.50 -12.60 -25.63
CA ALA A 116 1.80 -11.86 -26.87
C ALA A 116 2.39 -12.76 -27.99
N THR A 117 2.48 -14.07 -27.76
CA THR A 117 2.63 -15.05 -28.84
C THR A 117 1.25 -15.25 -29.47
N ASP A 118 0.81 -14.27 -30.28
CA ASP A 118 -0.26 -14.35 -31.31
C ASP A 118 -0.80 -12.96 -31.70
N ARG A 119 0.06 -11.95 -31.88
CA ARG A 119 -0.30 -10.70 -32.56
C ARG A 119 0.77 -10.23 -33.52
#